data_AF-A0A438XNR0-F1
#
_entry.id   AF-A0A438XNR0-F1
#
_cell.length_a   1.000
_cell.length_b   1.000
_cell.length_c   1.000
_cell.angle_alpha   90.00
_cell.angle_beta   90.00
_cell.angle_gamma   90.00
#
_symmetry.space_group_name_H-M   'P 1'
#
loop_
_entity.id
_entity.type
_entity.pdbx_description
1 polymer ?
#
loop_
_entity_poly.entity_id
_entity_poly.type
_entity_poly.pdbx_seq_one_letter_code
_entity_poly.pdbx_strand_id
1 'polypeptide(L)'
;MAEEEKTELPSAKKIQKAREEGNVPKSMEVVGVLGLLAGLMSVFVFFIWWVDGFSEMYRHVLKDFSLDFSRESVQELFNQLAKDTFLLLLPVLIILMVVAFLSNVLQFGWLFAPKVIEPKFSKINPINGVKNLFSLKKLLDGSLITLKVFLAFFLGFFIFSLFLGELNHAALLNLQGQLLWFKSKALLLISSLLFLFFVLAFVDLVIKRRQYTNSLKMTKQEVKDEYKQQEGNPEIKAKIR
;
A
#
# COMPACT_ATOMS: atom_id res chain seq x y z
N MET A 1 -28.01 29.11 -12.85
CA MET A 1 -26.86 29.08 -13.78
C MET A 1 -26.54 27.62 -13.98
N ALA A 2 -26.67 27.10 -15.21
CA ALA A 2 -26.30 25.71 -15.49
C ALA A 2 -24.82 25.55 -15.14
N GLU A 3 -24.49 24.65 -14.22
CA GLU A 3 -23.09 24.25 -14.00
C GLU A 3 -22.57 23.73 -15.34
N GLU A 4 -21.68 24.48 -16.00
CA GLU A 4 -21.04 24.03 -17.22
C GLU A 4 -20.36 22.68 -16.95
N GLU A 5 -20.76 21.66 -17.71
CA GLU A 5 -20.24 20.32 -17.53
C GLU A 5 -18.74 20.29 -17.88
N LYS A 6 -17.93 19.77 -16.94
CA LYS A 6 -16.47 19.65 -17.10
C LYS A 6 -16.15 18.60 -18.16
N THR A 7 -15.98 19.06 -19.40
CA THR A 7 -15.78 18.22 -20.59
C THR A 7 -14.34 18.26 -21.09
N GLU A 8 -13.62 19.35 -20.85
CA GLU A 8 -12.28 19.58 -21.37
C GLU A 8 -11.20 18.87 -20.54
N LEU A 9 -10.13 18.43 -21.21
CA LEU A 9 -8.98 17.80 -20.56
C LEU A 9 -8.22 18.81 -19.68
N PRO A 10 -7.61 18.36 -18.56
CA PRO A 10 -6.83 19.24 -17.71
C PRO A 10 -5.60 19.79 -18.42
N SER A 11 -5.36 21.10 -18.30
CA SER A 11 -4.14 21.75 -18.78
C SER A 11 -2.90 21.32 -17.98
N ALA A 12 -1.70 21.49 -18.57
CA ALA A 12 -0.43 21.21 -17.90
C ALA A 12 -0.27 22.01 -16.60
N LYS A 13 -0.70 23.28 -16.60
CA LYS A 13 -0.65 24.16 -15.44
C LYS A 13 -1.60 23.70 -14.33
N LYS A 14 -2.82 23.26 -14.66
CA LYS A 14 -3.76 22.67 -13.67
C LYS A 14 -3.21 21.39 -13.05
N ILE A 15 -2.58 20.52 -13.85
CA ILE A 15 -1.91 19.30 -13.36
C ILE A 15 -0.74 19.66 -12.42
N GLN A 16 0.10 20.62 -12.81
CA GLN A 16 1.24 21.04 -11.99
C GLN A 16 0.79 21.64 -10.65
N LYS A 17 -0.22 22.51 -10.67
CA LYS A 17 -0.81 23.08 -9.45
C LYS A 17 -1.37 21.99 -8.54
N ALA A 18 -2.09 21.01 -9.09
CA ALA A 18 -2.59 19.87 -8.32
C ALA A 18 -1.45 19.08 -7.66
N ARG A 19 -0.34 18.85 -8.38
CA ARG A 19 0.86 18.19 -7.83
C ARG A 19 1.51 19.02 -6.72
N GLU A 20 1.66 20.33 -6.88
CA GLU A 20 2.19 21.22 -5.83
C GLU A 20 1.35 21.21 -4.56
N GLU A 21 0.04 21.02 -4.69
CA GLU A 21 -0.89 20.88 -3.58
C GLU A 21 -0.92 19.46 -2.99
N GLY A 22 -0.08 18.54 -3.50
CA GLY A 22 0.01 17.15 -3.06
C GLY A 22 -1.08 16.23 -3.60
N ASN A 23 -1.91 16.70 -4.52
CA ASN A 23 -2.94 15.90 -5.16
C ASN A 23 -2.33 15.12 -6.34
N VAL A 24 -2.15 13.82 -6.15
CA VAL A 24 -1.59 12.91 -7.16
C VAL A 24 -2.41 11.63 -7.25
N PRO A 25 -2.44 10.96 -8.43
CA PRO A 25 -3.11 9.68 -8.56
C PRO A 25 -2.31 8.63 -7.77
N LYS A 26 -2.93 8.06 -6.75
CA LYS A 26 -2.33 7.02 -5.91
C LYS A 26 -3.33 5.88 -5.67
N SER A 27 -2.91 4.68 -6.02
CA SER A 27 -3.53 3.42 -5.62
C SER A 27 -2.73 2.82 -4.47
N MET A 28 -3.41 2.62 -3.33
CA MET A 28 -2.83 1.95 -2.17
C MET A 28 -2.62 0.45 -2.42
N GLU A 29 -3.44 -0.14 -3.30
CA GLU A 29 -3.39 -1.57 -3.63
C GLU A 29 -2.09 -1.95 -4.32
N VAL A 30 -1.59 -1.11 -5.23
CA VAL A 30 -0.30 -1.34 -5.92
C VAL A 30 0.85 -1.38 -4.91
N VAL A 31 0.85 -0.45 -3.93
CA VAL A 31 1.85 -0.45 -2.86
C VAL A 31 1.72 -1.71 -2.00
N GLY A 32 0.50 -2.11 -1.67
CA GLY A 32 0.20 -3.32 -0.90
C GLY A 32 0.70 -4.59 -1.60
N VAL A 33 0.37 -4.80 -2.88
CA VAL A 33 0.77 -5.99 -3.64
C VAL A 33 2.28 -6.08 -3.81
N LEU A 34 2.92 -4.97 -4.18
CA LEU A 34 4.39 -4.95 -4.31
C LEU A 34 5.06 -5.21 -2.96
N GLY A 35 4.51 -4.67 -1.87
CA GLY A 35 4.96 -4.96 -0.51
C GLY A 35 4.79 -6.43 -0.11
N LEU A 36 3.64 -7.04 -0.41
CA LEU A 36 3.39 -8.46 -0.16
C LEU A 36 4.35 -9.35 -0.96
N LEU A 37 4.58 -9.04 -2.23
CA LEU A 37 5.53 -9.76 -3.08
C LEU A 37 6.96 -9.64 -2.55
N ALA A 38 7.38 -8.44 -2.17
CA ALA A 38 8.70 -8.21 -1.57
C ALA A 38 8.86 -8.92 -0.22
N GLY A 39 7.81 -8.92 0.61
CA GLY A 39 7.77 -9.65 1.88
C GLY A 39 7.91 -11.15 1.67
N LEU A 40 7.15 -11.72 0.72
CA LEU A 40 7.25 -13.14 0.39
C LEU A 40 8.65 -13.51 -0.13
N MET A 41 9.20 -12.72 -1.06
CA MET A 41 10.56 -12.93 -1.56
C MET A 41 11.60 -12.83 -0.46
N SER A 42 11.41 -11.92 0.50
CA SER A 42 12.28 -11.79 1.67
C SER A 42 12.27 -13.06 2.51
N VAL A 43 11.12 -13.72 2.68
CA VAL A 43 11.07 -15.01 3.38
C VAL A 43 11.98 -16.03 2.70
N PHE A 44 11.94 -16.16 1.37
CA PHE A 44 12.79 -17.13 0.66
C PHE A 44 14.28 -16.79 0.72
N VAL A 45 14.64 -15.51 0.62
CA VAL A 45 16.04 -15.06 0.63
C VAL A 45 16.65 -15.17 2.03
N PHE A 46 15.90 -14.77 3.06
CA PHE A 46 16.40 -14.68 4.44
C PHE A 46 16.07 -15.90 5.30
N PHE A 47 15.39 -16.92 4.76
CA PHE A 47 14.93 -18.08 5.53
C PHE A 47 16.05 -18.73 6.35
N ILE A 48 17.16 -19.07 5.70
CA ILE A 48 18.29 -19.76 6.34
C ILE A 48 18.90 -18.87 7.42
N TRP A 49 19.14 -17.60 7.10
CA TRP A 49 19.70 -16.63 8.05
C TRP A 49 18.80 -16.41 9.27
N TRP A 50 17.48 -16.40 9.10
CA TRP A 50 16.54 -16.37 10.22
C TRP A 50 16.58 -17.64 11.04
N VAL A 51 16.59 -18.82 10.42
CA VAL A 51 16.68 -20.10 11.14
C VAL A 51 17.96 -20.15 11.98
N ASP A 52 19.10 -19.76 11.40
CA ASP A 52 20.38 -19.72 12.11
C ASP A 52 20.36 -18.69 13.24
N GLY A 53 19.86 -17.49 12.97
CA GLY A 53 19.74 -16.42 13.96
C GLY A 53 18.85 -16.80 15.15
N PHE A 54 17.66 -17.34 14.91
CA PHE A 54 16.77 -17.81 15.97
C PHE A 54 17.35 -19.00 16.73
N SER A 55 18.06 -19.90 16.04
CA SER A 55 18.75 -21.02 16.68
C SER A 55 19.84 -20.53 17.63
N GLU A 56 20.61 -19.53 17.22
CA GLU A 56 21.66 -18.94 18.05
C GLU A 56 21.09 -18.20 19.27
N MET A 57 20.03 -17.41 19.07
CA MET A 57 19.30 -16.78 20.16
C MET A 57 18.79 -17.82 21.18
N TYR A 58 18.24 -18.94 20.69
CA TYR A 58 17.77 -20.02 21.54
C TYR A 58 18.91 -20.67 22.34
N ARG A 59 20.07 -20.91 21.70
CA ARG A 59 21.27 -21.44 22.40
C ARG A 59 21.78 -20.47 23.46
N HIS A 60 21.80 -19.17 23.19
CA HIS A 60 22.17 -18.15 24.17
C HIS A 60 21.26 -18.17 25.39
N VAL A 61 19.93 -18.16 25.18
CA VAL A 61 18.97 -18.25 26.28
C VAL A 61 19.18 -19.50 27.13
N LEU A 62 19.39 -20.65 26.50
CA LEU A 62 19.62 -21.91 27.23
C LEU A 62 20.92 -21.92 28.02
N LYS A 63 21.99 -21.32 27.48
CA LYS A 63 23.28 -21.21 28.16
C LYS A 63 23.17 -20.33 29.41
N ASP A 64 22.49 -19.20 29.28
CA ASP A 64 22.37 -18.20 30.35
C ASP A 64 21.31 -18.57 31.39
N PHE A 65 20.39 -19.50 31.08
CA PHE A 65 19.43 -20.07 32.04
C PHE A 65 20.10 -20.82 33.20
N SER A 66 21.40 -21.12 33.08
CA SER A 66 22.21 -21.74 34.13
C SER A 66 22.86 -20.72 35.11
N LEU A 67 22.70 -19.42 34.86
CA LEU A 67 23.22 -18.34 35.70
C LEU A 67 22.18 -17.86 36.73
N ASP A 68 22.65 -17.31 37.85
CA ASP A 68 21.77 -16.74 38.87
C ASP A 68 20.83 -15.68 38.27
N PHE A 69 19.52 -15.84 38.52
CA PHE A 69 18.48 -14.91 38.10
C PHE A 69 18.55 -13.61 38.92
N SER A 70 19.49 -12.74 38.54
CA SER A 70 19.59 -11.37 39.03
C SER A 70 18.79 -10.42 38.13
N ARG A 71 18.44 -9.23 38.66
CA ARG A 71 17.79 -8.20 37.86
C ARG A 71 18.67 -7.74 36.68
N GLU A 72 19.98 -7.67 36.90
CA GLU A 72 20.96 -7.23 35.89
C GLU A 72 21.06 -8.25 34.75
N SER A 73 21.18 -9.55 35.07
CA SER A 73 21.25 -10.62 34.06
C SER A 73 19.98 -10.70 33.20
N VAL A 74 18.79 -10.50 33.78
CA VAL A 74 17.54 -10.43 33.02
C VAL A 74 17.49 -9.21 32.09
N GLN A 75 17.99 -8.05 32.54
CA GLN A 75 18.03 -6.84 31.72
C GLN A 75 19.01 -6.95 30.56
N GLU A 76 20.18 -7.55 30.80
CA GLU A 76 21.17 -7.83 29.76
C GLU A 76 20.62 -8.80 28.70
N LEU A 77 20.01 -9.90 29.16
CA LEU A 77 19.36 -10.88 28.27
C LEU A 77 18.28 -10.20 27.41
N PHE A 78 17.43 -9.36 28.01
CA PHE A 78 16.40 -8.63 27.27
C PHE A 78 17.00 -7.72 26.20
N ASN A 79 18.01 -6.92 26.55
CA ASN A 79 18.65 -6.00 25.61
C ASN A 79 19.32 -6.75 24.45
N GLN A 80 19.96 -7.87 24.73
CA GLN A 80 20.58 -8.72 23.72
C GLN A 80 19.53 -9.32 22.79
N LEU A 81 18.48 -9.94 23.32
CA LEU A 81 17.39 -10.51 22.51
C LEU A 81 16.69 -9.44 21.66
N ALA A 82 16.47 -8.24 22.21
CA ALA A 82 15.90 -7.12 21.48
C ALA A 82 16.80 -6.67 20.33
N LYS A 83 18.11 -6.57 20.57
CA LYS A 83 19.10 -6.22 19.55
C LYS A 83 19.17 -7.28 18.46
N ASP A 84 19.26 -8.56 18.81
CA ASP A 84 19.37 -9.66 17.85
C ASP A 84 18.10 -9.77 17.01
N THR A 85 16.92 -9.67 17.64
CA THR A 85 15.64 -9.62 16.92
C THR A 85 15.58 -8.43 15.97
N PHE A 86 16.01 -7.25 16.41
CA PHE A 86 16.03 -6.05 15.57
C PHE A 86 16.96 -6.22 14.37
N LEU A 87 18.16 -6.76 14.58
CA LEU A 87 19.12 -7.03 13.50
C LEU A 87 18.58 -8.09 12.54
N LEU A 88 17.86 -9.11 13.02
CA LEU A 88 17.21 -10.12 12.19
C LEU A 88 16.06 -9.57 11.33
N LEU A 89 15.36 -8.53 11.81
CA LEU A 89 14.26 -7.92 11.05
C LEU A 89 14.73 -6.78 10.14
N LEU A 90 15.86 -6.14 10.46
CA LEU A 90 16.34 -4.92 9.82
C LEU A 90 16.41 -5.01 8.27
N PRO A 91 16.97 -6.06 7.65
CA PRO A 91 17.05 -6.14 6.18
C PRO A 91 15.68 -6.15 5.51
N VAL A 92 14.71 -6.86 6.10
CA VAL A 92 13.35 -6.94 5.56
C VAL A 92 12.61 -5.63 5.74
N LEU A 93 12.77 -4.96 6.88
CA LEU A 93 12.20 -3.62 7.09
C LEU A 93 12.75 -2.62 6.06
N ILE A 94 14.05 -2.66 5.77
CA ILE A 94 14.67 -1.82 4.74
C ILE A 94 14.08 -2.13 3.36
N ILE A 95 13.97 -3.41 2.98
CA ILE A 95 13.38 -3.81 1.69
C ILE A 95 11.94 -3.33 1.57
N LEU A 96 11.11 -3.55 2.59
CA LEU A 96 9.72 -3.11 2.58
C LEU A 96 9.60 -1.58 2.50
N MET A 97 10.46 -0.85 3.21
CA MET A 97 10.51 0.62 3.13
C MET A 97 10.89 1.09 1.73
N VAL A 98 11.93 0.51 1.13
CA VAL A 98 12.38 0.83 -0.23
C VAL A 98 11.31 0.49 -1.25
N VAL A 99 10.68 -0.68 -1.17
CA VAL A 99 9.60 -1.08 -2.07
C VAL A 99 8.39 -0.17 -1.92
N ALA A 100 7.99 0.17 -0.70
CA ALA A 100 6.90 1.11 -0.47
C ALA A 100 7.22 2.49 -1.09
N PHE A 101 8.45 2.98 -0.90
CA PHE A 101 8.90 4.24 -1.50
C PHE A 101 8.87 4.19 -3.03
N LEU A 102 9.54 3.20 -3.63
CA LEU A 102 9.59 3.02 -5.09
C LEU A 102 8.19 2.82 -5.69
N SER A 103 7.30 2.10 -5.00
CA SER A 103 5.91 1.91 -5.45
C SER A 103 5.13 3.22 -5.53
N ASN A 104 5.42 4.19 -4.65
CA ASN A 104 4.81 5.52 -4.74
C ASN A 104 5.44 6.33 -5.89
N VAL A 105 6.77 6.31 -6.01
CA VAL A 105 7.50 7.00 -7.09
C VAL A 105 7.11 6.48 -8.47
N LEU A 106 6.90 5.16 -8.64
CA LEU A 106 6.44 4.57 -9.90
C LEU A 106 5.03 5.02 -10.30
N GLN A 107 4.17 5.35 -9.33
CA GLN A 107 2.77 5.71 -9.62
C GLN A 107 2.62 7.14 -10.11
N PHE A 108 3.30 8.09 -9.48
CA PHE A 108 3.13 9.53 -9.74
C PHE A 108 4.44 10.31 -9.85
N GLY A 109 5.59 9.63 -9.93
CA GLY A 109 6.91 10.24 -10.00
C GLY A 109 7.39 10.82 -8.66
N TRP A 110 8.55 11.48 -8.70
CA TRP A 110 9.02 12.27 -7.56
C TRP A 110 8.06 13.44 -7.30
N LEU A 111 7.71 13.67 -6.04
CA LEU A 111 6.81 14.74 -5.62
C LEU A 111 7.39 15.45 -4.39
N PHE A 112 7.66 16.74 -4.51
CA PHE A 112 8.02 17.60 -3.39
C PHE A 112 6.96 18.69 -3.23
N ALA A 113 6.10 18.54 -2.22
CA ALA A 113 4.93 19.39 -2.01
C ALA A 113 4.89 19.93 -0.56
N PRO A 114 5.76 20.90 -0.20
CA PRO A 114 5.83 21.44 1.16
C PRO A 114 4.52 22.08 1.64
N LYS A 115 3.69 22.60 0.71
CA LYS A 115 2.34 23.15 0.97
C LYS A 115 1.37 22.14 1.61
N VAL A 116 1.69 20.85 1.59
CA VAL A 116 0.90 19.78 2.22
C VAL A 116 1.15 19.68 3.72
N ILE A 117 2.35 20.08 4.17
CA ILE A 117 2.79 19.99 5.56
C ILE A 117 2.16 21.11 6.40
N GLU A 118 1.76 22.21 5.75
CA GLU A 118 1.08 23.32 6.42
C GLU A 118 -0.27 22.88 7.05
N PRO A 119 -0.49 23.16 8.35
CA PRO A 119 -1.73 22.79 9.02
C PRO A 119 -2.90 23.60 8.46
N LYS A 120 -3.79 22.93 7.72
CA LYS A 120 -5.02 23.55 7.19
C LYS A 120 -6.18 23.32 8.17
N PHE A 121 -6.52 24.33 8.96
CA PHE A 121 -7.67 24.28 9.90
C PHE A 121 -9.01 23.96 9.22
N SER A 122 -9.13 24.25 7.93
CA SER A 122 -10.30 23.88 7.11
C SER A 122 -10.52 22.37 7.00
N LYS A 123 -9.50 21.53 7.24
CA LYS A 123 -9.62 20.05 7.26
C LYS A 123 -10.14 19.49 8.59
N ILE A 124 -10.24 20.30 9.64
CA ILE A 124 -10.62 19.84 11.00
C ILE A 124 -12.14 19.96 11.23
N ASN A 125 -12.92 20.47 10.28
CA ASN A 125 -14.37 20.62 10.48
C ASN A 125 -15.09 19.24 10.48
N PRO A 126 -15.66 18.81 11.62
CA PRO A 126 -16.28 17.49 11.76
C PRO A 126 -17.55 17.32 10.92
N ILE A 127 -18.30 18.40 10.68
CA ILE A 127 -19.54 18.37 9.87
C ILE A 127 -19.20 18.03 8.41
N ASN A 128 -18.16 18.66 7.87
CA ASN A 128 -17.68 18.35 6.52
C ASN A 128 -17.05 16.95 6.44
N GLY A 129 -16.43 16.48 7.53
CA GLY A 129 -15.95 15.11 7.66
C GLY A 129 -17.06 14.07 7.51
N VAL A 130 -18.16 14.23 8.25
CA VAL A 130 -19.31 13.32 8.18
C VAL A 130 -19.97 13.36 6.79
N LYS A 131 -20.21 14.56 6.23
CA LYS A 131 -20.77 14.69 4.87
C LYS A 131 -19.89 14.01 3.81
N ASN A 132 -18.57 14.08 3.97
CA ASN A 132 -17.64 13.43 3.06
C ASN A 132 -17.67 11.90 3.20
N LEU A 133 -17.82 11.37 4.42
CA LEU A 133 -17.94 9.92 4.68
C LEU A 133 -19.16 9.32 3.97
N PHE A 134 -20.29 10.02 3.95
CA PHE A 134 -21.51 9.61 3.25
C PHE A 134 -21.62 10.11 1.80
N SER A 135 -20.52 10.60 1.22
CA SER A 135 -20.52 10.99 -0.19
C SER A 135 -20.64 9.76 -1.10
N LEU A 136 -21.35 9.89 -2.23
CA LEU A 136 -21.45 8.84 -3.26
C LEU A 136 -20.08 8.31 -3.68
N LYS A 137 -19.07 9.18 -3.73
CA LYS A 137 -17.69 8.80 -4.02
C LYS A 137 -17.12 7.83 -2.98
N LYS A 138 -17.32 8.10 -1.68
CA LYS A 138 -16.85 7.23 -0.60
C LYS A 138 -17.62 5.92 -0.53
N LEU A 139 -18.92 5.93 -0.80
CA LEU A 139 -19.72 4.71 -0.90
C LEU A 139 -19.26 3.80 -2.04
N LEU A 140 -18.97 4.36 -3.21
CA LEU A 140 -18.43 3.60 -4.35
C LEU A 140 -17.02 3.07 -4.06
N ASP A 141 -16.14 3.87 -3.47
CA ASP A 141 -14.81 3.41 -3.07
C ASP A 141 -14.91 2.31 -2.01
N GLY A 142 -15.85 2.43 -1.06
CA GLY A 142 -16.09 1.44 -0.01
C GLY A 142 -16.64 0.13 -0.57
N SER A 143 -17.61 0.18 -1.49
CA SER A 143 -18.17 -1.03 -2.11
C SER A 143 -17.13 -1.80 -2.93
N LEU A 144 -16.23 -1.09 -3.62
CA LEU A 144 -15.10 -1.70 -4.30
C LEU A 144 -14.18 -2.44 -3.33
N ILE A 145 -13.85 -1.84 -2.18
CA ILE A 145 -13.02 -2.50 -1.15
C ILE A 145 -13.73 -3.75 -0.61
N THR A 146 -15.01 -3.64 -0.26
CA THR A 146 -15.81 -4.78 0.23
C THR A 146 -15.84 -5.92 -0.79
N LEU A 147 -16.03 -5.60 -2.07
CA LEU A 147 -16.01 -6.60 -3.15
C LEU A 147 -14.64 -7.30 -3.25
N LYS A 148 -13.53 -6.56 -3.15
CA LYS A 148 -12.17 -7.13 -3.16
C LYS A 148 -11.96 -8.10 -1.99
N VAL A 149 -12.37 -7.71 -0.79
CA VAL A 149 -12.26 -8.56 0.40
C VAL A 149 -13.11 -9.82 0.24
N PHE A 150 -14.34 -9.68 -0.27
CA PHE A 150 -15.22 -10.82 -0.54
C PHE A 150 -14.62 -11.78 -1.58
N LEU A 151 -14.05 -11.27 -2.67
CA LEU A 151 -13.36 -12.09 -3.68
C LEU A 151 -12.17 -12.85 -3.10
N ALA A 152 -11.35 -12.18 -2.28
CA ALA A 152 -10.20 -12.81 -1.63
C ALA A 152 -10.64 -13.88 -0.63
N PHE A 153 -11.68 -13.59 0.17
CA PHE A 153 -12.26 -14.55 1.10
C PHE A 153 -12.83 -15.77 0.37
N PHE A 154 -13.63 -15.55 -0.67
CA PHE A 154 -14.25 -16.64 -1.44
C PHE A 154 -13.19 -17.52 -2.12
N LEU A 155 -12.20 -16.92 -2.78
CA LEU A 155 -11.10 -17.65 -3.41
C LEU A 155 -10.28 -18.44 -2.37
N GLY A 156 -9.91 -17.79 -1.28
CA GLY A 156 -9.15 -18.43 -0.20
C GLY A 156 -9.91 -19.59 0.44
N PHE A 157 -11.20 -19.39 0.73
CA PHE A 157 -12.08 -20.42 1.28
C PHE A 157 -12.26 -21.58 0.31
N PHE A 158 -12.47 -21.31 -0.98
CA PHE A 158 -12.61 -22.34 -2.00
C PHE A 158 -11.33 -23.18 -2.14
N ILE A 159 -10.16 -22.54 -2.22
CA ILE A 159 -8.88 -23.27 -2.28
C ILE A 159 -8.65 -24.08 -1.00
N PHE A 160 -8.94 -23.49 0.16
CA PHE A 160 -8.79 -24.16 1.44
C PHE A 160 -9.71 -25.37 1.59
N SER A 161 -10.96 -25.29 1.13
CA SER A 161 -11.91 -26.41 1.21
C SER A 161 -11.47 -27.61 0.36
N LEU A 162 -10.77 -27.38 -0.76
CA LEU A 162 -10.13 -28.45 -1.54
C LEU A 162 -9.07 -29.20 -0.73
N PHE A 163 -8.35 -28.50 0.16
CA PHE A 163 -7.31 -29.11 0.98
C PHE A 163 -7.89 -29.99 2.09
N LEU A 164 -9.10 -29.68 2.59
CA LEU A 164 -9.76 -30.47 3.64
C LEU A 164 -9.98 -31.92 3.21
N GLY A 165 -10.26 -32.17 1.92
CA GLY A 165 -10.41 -33.52 1.38
C GLY A 165 -9.12 -34.34 1.40
N GLU A 166 -7.96 -33.69 1.37
CA GLU A 166 -6.64 -34.33 1.38
C GLU A 166 -6.09 -34.55 2.80
N LEU A 167 -6.67 -33.92 3.83
CA LEU A 167 -6.13 -33.93 5.20
C LEU A 167 -5.99 -35.34 5.77
N ASN A 168 -6.94 -36.23 5.48
CA ASN A 168 -6.89 -37.62 5.94
C ASN A 168 -5.67 -38.36 5.37
N HIS A 169 -5.30 -38.08 4.12
CA HIS A 169 -4.11 -38.66 3.51
C HIS A 169 -2.84 -38.01 4.06
N ALA A 170 -2.84 -36.68 4.23
CA ALA A 170 -1.72 -35.95 4.79
C ALA A 170 -1.38 -36.42 6.23
N ALA A 171 -2.38 -36.75 7.04
CA ALA A 171 -2.21 -37.25 8.39
C ALA A 171 -1.49 -38.62 8.46
N LEU A 172 -1.53 -39.40 7.38
CA LEU A 172 -0.85 -40.70 7.28
C LEU A 172 0.61 -40.58 6.83
N LEU A 173 1.05 -39.39 6.41
CA LEU A 173 2.44 -39.14 6.02
C LEU A 173 3.35 -39.05 7.24
N ASN A 174 4.65 -39.34 7.04
CA ASN A 174 5.67 -39.03 8.04
C ASN A 174 5.86 -37.51 8.20
N LEU A 175 6.59 -37.08 9.23
CA LEU A 175 6.79 -35.65 9.54
C LEU A 175 7.31 -34.84 8.34
N GLN A 176 8.29 -35.39 7.60
CA GLN A 176 8.83 -34.73 6.42
C GLN A 176 7.79 -34.57 5.31
N GLY A 177 6.98 -35.60 5.06
CA GLY A 177 5.89 -35.57 4.09
C GLY A 177 4.80 -34.56 4.48
N GLN A 178 4.46 -34.47 5.77
CA GLN A 178 3.50 -33.47 6.28
C GLN A 178 4.02 -32.04 6.06
N LEU A 179 5.30 -31.78 6.35
CA LEU A 179 5.92 -30.47 6.13
C LEU A 179 5.96 -30.08 4.65
N LEU A 180 6.32 -31.01 3.77
CA LEU A 180 6.33 -30.77 2.32
C LEU A 180 4.92 -30.52 1.78
N TRP A 181 3.93 -31.30 2.23
CA TRP A 181 2.52 -31.09 1.89
C TRP A 181 2.07 -29.70 2.33
N PHE A 182 2.31 -29.33 3.59
CA PHE A 182 1.95 -28.02 4.13
C PHE A 182 2.60 -26.88 3.33
N LYS A 183 3.91 -26.96 3.06
CA LYS A 183 4.62 -25.99 2.22
C LYS A 183 3.96 -25.84 0.86
N SER A 184 3.63 -26.96 0.21
CA SER A 184 3.03 -26.95 -1.13
C SER A 184 1.67 -26.26 -1.15
N LYS A 185 0.81 -26.55 -0.17
CA LYS A 185 -0.54 -25.97 -0.06
C LYS A 185 -0.50 -24.50 0.34
N ALA A 186 0.40 -24.13 1.26
CA ALA A 186 0.63 -22.74 1.64
C ALA A 186 1.08 -21.92 0.42
N LEU A 187 2.03 -22.42 -0.38
CA LEU A 187 2.49 -21.72 -1.59
C LEU A 187 1.41 -21.63 -2.66
N LEU A 188 0.55 -22.65 -2.82
CA LEU A 188 -0.58 -22.59 -3.74
C LEU A 188 -1.58 -21.50 -3.32
N LEU A 189 -1.93 -21.45 -2.03
CA LEU A 189 -2.85 -20.45 -1.49
C LEU A 189 -2.27 -19.03 -1.62
N ILE A 190 -1.02 -18.84 -1.20
CA ILE A 190 -0.31 -17.55 -1.27
C ILE A 190 -0.21 -17.08 -2.73
N SER A 191 0.24 -17.93 -3.65
CA SER A 191 0.39 -17.54 -5.06
C SER A 191 -0.95 -17.21 -5.73
N SER A 192 -2.01 -17.95 -5.42
CA SER A 192 -3.36 -17.69 -5.93
C SER A 192 -3.93 -16.36 -5.41
N LEU A 193 -3.77 -16.07 -4.12
CA LEU A 193 -4.21 -14.81 -3.52
C LEU A 193 -3.36 -13.62 -3.99
N LEU A 194 -2.04 -13.80 -4.13
CA LEU A 194 -1.16 -12.76 -4.69
C LEU A 194 -1.54 -12.44 -6.13
N PHE A 195 -1.86 -13.44 -6.95
CA PHE A 195 -2.33 -13.22 -8.31
C PHE A 195 -3.65 -12.45 -8.33
N LEU A 196 -4.61 -12.82 -7.48
CA LEU A 196 -5.86 -12.09 -7.34
C LEU A 196 -5.60 -10.63 -6.95
N PHE A 197 -4.80 -10.37 -5.92
CA PHE A 197 -4.51 -9.01 -5.48
C PHE A 197 -3.77 -8.21 -6.56
N PHE A 198 -2.87 -8.84 -7.33
CA PHE A 198 -2.22 -8.20 -8.47
C PHE A 198 -3.24 -7.72 -9.52
N VAL A 199 -4.20 -8.57 -9.89
CA VAL A 199 -5.28 -8.20 -10.82
C VAL A 199 -6.13 -7.06 -10.23
N LEU A 200 -6.50 -7.15 -8.95
CA LEU A 200 -7.31 -6.14 -8.28
C LEU A 200 -6.57 -4.80 -8.15
N ALA A 201 -5.26 -4.82 -7.90
CA ALA A 201 -4.42 -3.63 -7.84
C ALA A 201 -4.27 -2.97 -9.20
N PHE A 202 -4.16 -3.75 -10.29
CA PHE A 202 -4.14 -3.21 -11.64
C PHE A 202 -5.46 -2.51 -11.99
N VAL A 203 -6.60 -3.15 -11.70
CA VAL A 203 -7.92 -2.55 -11.91
C VAL A 203 -8.08 -1.28 -11.07
N ASP A 204 -7.68 -1.30 -9.81
CA ASP A 204 -7.72 -0.14 -8.92
C ASP A 204 -6.86 1.02 -9.44
N LEU A 205 -5.65 0.73 -9.90
CA LEU A 205 -4.75 1.74 -10.49
C LEU A 205 -5.41 2.44 -11.69
N VAL A 206 -6.04 1.69 -12.59
CA VAL A 206 -6.73 2.25 -13.76
C VAL A 206 -7.91 3.11 -13.33
N ILE A 207 -8.75 2.61 -12.41
CA ILE A 207 -9.91 3.35 -11.89
C ILE A 207 -9.46 4.64 -11.20
N LYS A 208 -8.46 4.58 -10.31
CA LYS A 208 -7.95 5.75 -9.58
C LYS A 208 -7.28 6.76 -10.51
N ARG A 209 -6.53 6.33 -11.52
CA ARG A 209 -5.98 7.23 -12.55
C ARG A 209 -7.09 7.93 -13.33
N ARG A 210 -8.13 7.20 -13.76
CA ARG A 210 -9.26 7.80 -14.49
C ARG A 210 -10.05 8.77 -13.59
N GLN A 211 -10.32 8.40 -12.35
CA GLN A 211 -10.98 9.28 -11.37
C GLN A 211 -10.16 10.55 -11.12
N TYR A 212 -8.83 10.45 -11.01
CA TYR A 212 -7.93 11.58 -10.86
C TYR A 212 -8.02 12.52 -12.07
N THR A 213 -7.86 12.01 -13.29
CA THR A 213 -7.96 12.82 -14.52
C THR A 213 -9.35 13.47 -14.64
N ASN A 214 -10.41 12.73 -14.34
CA ASN A 214 -11.78 13.25 -14.34
C ASN A 214 -11.96 14.39 -13.32
N SER A 215 -11.34 14.28 -12.14
CA SER A 215 -11.41 15.33 -11.12
C SER A 215 -10.72 16.63 -11.51
N LEU A 216 -9.76 16.56 -12.45
CA LEU A 216 -9.02 17.72 -12.95
C LEU A 216 -9.62 18.32 -14.22
N LYS A 217 -10.64 17.71 -14.83
CA LYS A 217 -11.31 18.25 -16.03
C LYS A 217 -11.71 19.71 -15.86
N MET A 218 -11.73 20.42 -16.98
CA MET A 218 -12.00 21.85 -17.04
C MET A 218 -13.32 22.11 -17.76
N THR A 219 -13.95 23.25 -17.44
CA THR A 219 -15.04 23.78 -18.27
C THR A 219 -14.46 24.56 -19.44
N LYS A 220 -15.25 24.79 -20.48
CA LYS A 220 -14.83 25.62 -21.62
C LYS A 220 -14.46 27.04 -21.18
N GLN A 221 -15.19 27.57 -20.19
CA GLN A 221 -14.86 28.87 -19.60
C GLN A 221 -13.53 28.86 -18.84
N GLU A 222 -13.27 27.84 -18.00
CA GLU A 222 -11.99 27.70 -17.28
C GLU A 222 -10.79 27.68 -18.25
N VAL A 223 -10.92 26.97 -19.39
CA VAL A 223 -9.87 26.92 -20.41
C VAL A 223 -9.64 28.30 -21.03
N LYS A 224 -10.71 29.00 -21.43
CA LYS A 224 -10.61 30.36 -21.99
C LYS A 224 -9.96 31.34 -21.01
N ASP A 225 -10.31 31.26 -19.74
CA ASP A 225 -9.75 32.13 -18.70
C ASP A 225 -8.27 31.83 -18.45
N GLU A 226 -7.86 30.56 -18.52
CA GLU A 226 -6.45 30.19 -18.40
C GLU A 226 -5.61 30.68 -19.60
N TYR A 227 -6.15 30.60 -20.82
CA TYR A 227 -5.53 31.19 -22.02
C TYR A 227 -5.38 32.71 -21.89
N LYS A 228 -6.42 33.42 -21.43
CA LYS A 228 -6.37 34.87 -21.20
C LYS A 228 -5.32 35.25 -20.15
N GLN A 229 -5.15 34.43 -19.11
CA GLN A 229 -4.11 34.65 -18.09
C GLN A 229 -2.69 34.40 -18.60
N GLN A 230 -2.51 33.45 -19.54
CA GLN A 230 -1.20 33.16 -20.12
C GLN A 230 -0.77 34.18 -21.17
N GLU A 231 -1.66 34.58 -22.09
CA GLU A 231 -1.31 35.53 -23.16
C GLU A 231 -1.36 37.00 -22.70
N GLY A 232 -1.87 37.24 -21.49
CA GLY A 232 -2.19 38.57 -20.96
C GLY A 232 -3.52 39.08 -21.53
N ASN A 233 -4.34 39.72 -20.69
CA ASN A 233 -5.68 40.16 -21.09
C ASN A 233 -5.59 41.05 -22.34
N PRO A 234 -6.18 40.64 -23.49
CA PRO A 234 -6.16 41.42 -24.72
C PRO A 234 -6.71 42.84 -24.51
N GLU A 235 -7.68 42.98 -23.60
CA GLU A 235 -8.26 44.28 -23.23
C GLU A 235 -7.25 45.19 -22.53
N ILE A 236 -6.31 44.65 -21.76
CA ILE A 236 -5.25 45.43 -21.12
C ILE A 236 -4.15 45.77 -22.14
N LYS A 237 -3.79 44.83 -23.02
CA LYS A 237 -2.85 45.10 -24.14
C LYS A 237 -3.39 46.15 -25.12
N ALA A 238 -4.71 46.21 -25.33
CA ALA A 238 -5.36 47.22 -26.16
C ALA A 238 -5.49 48.59 -25.46
N LYS A 239 -5.59 48.62 -24.11
CA LYS A 239 -5.69 49.88 -23.34
C LYS A 239 -4.34 50.57 -23.08
N ILE A 240 -3.23 49.86 -23.28
CA ILE A 240 -1.87 50.38 -23.15
C ILE A 240 -1.35 50.97 -24.47
N ARG A 241 -2.08 50.77 -25.59
CA ARG A 241 -1.70 51.27 -26.91
C ARG A 241 -2.41 52.56 -27.28
#